data_AF-G5RUU4-F1
#
_entry.id   AF-G5RUU4-F1
#
_cell.length_a   1.000
_cell.length_b   1.000
_cell.length_c   1.000
_cell.angle_alpha   90.00
_cell.angle_beta   90.00
_cell.angle_gamma   90.00
#
_symmetry.space_group_name_H-M   'P 1'
#
loop_
_entity.id
_entity.type
_entity.pdbx_description
1 polymer ?
#
loop_
_entity_poly.entity_id
_entity_poly.type
_entity_poly.pdbx_seq_one_letter_code
_entity_poly.pdbx_strand_id
1 'polypeptide(L)'
;MHAVYPICATSGAHHQEGLVMTFTASSSSRAITESPVVVALDYHERDKALAFVDKIDPRDCRLKVGKEMFTLFGPQLVRDLQQRGFDVFLDLKFHDIPNTTARAVAAACP
;
A
#
# COMPACT_ATOMS: atom_id res chain seq x y z
N MET A 1 -20.38 -23.67 0.16
CA MET A 1 -19.31 -24.16 1.04
C MET A 1 -18.45 -22.95 1.43
N HIS A 2 -18.89 -22.22 2.46
CA HIS A 2 -18.25 -20.98 2.92
C HIS A 2 -17.36 -21.32 4.12
N ALA A 3 -16.05 -21.08 4.00
CA ALA A 3 -15.15 -21.14 5.15
C ALA A 3 -15.15 -19.76 5.83
N VAL A 4 -15.77 -19.70 7.00
CA VAL A 4 -15.65 -18.59 7.95
C VAL A 4 -14.45 -18.92 8.84
N TYR A 5 -13.40 -18.10 8.81
CA TYR A 5 -12.30 -18.20 9.77
C TYR A 5 -12.58 -17.23 10.92
N PRO A 6 -12.87 -17.72 12.15
CA PRO A 6 -12.97 -16.85 13.32
C PRO A 6 -11.56 -16.55 13.83
N ILE A 7 -11.18 -15.27 13.85
CA ILE A 7 -10.02 -14.81 14.63
C ILE A 7 -10.54 -14.44 16.01
N CYS A 8 -10.33 -15.35 16.97
CA CYS A 8 -10.50 -15.09 18.39
C CYS A 8 -9.29 -14.27 18.87
N ALA A 9 -9.54 -13.05 19.32
CA ALA A 9 -8.56 -12.27 20.08
C ALA A 9 -9.17 -11.98 21.46
N THR A 10 -8.79 -12.80 22.45
CA THR A 10 -9.00 -12.49 23.87
C THR A 10 -7.71 -11.92 24.43
N SER A 11 -7.77 -10.69 24.95
CA SER A 11 -6.83 -10.18 25.94
C SER A 11 -7.54 -9.00 26.63
N GLY A 12 -7.88 -9.01 27.92
CA GLY A 12 -7.11 -9.54 29.05
C GLY A 12 -6.41 -8.35 29.71
N ALA A 13 -7.13 -7.60 30.54
CA ALA A 13 -6.65 -6.36 31.15
C ALA A 13 -5.85 -6.60 32.44
N HIS A 14 -4.63 -6.02 32.47
CA HIS A 14 -3.87 -5.39 33.56
C HIS A 14 -3.85 -5.98 34.99
N HIS A 15 -2.64 -6.25 35.52
CA HIS A 15 -2.02 -5.50 36.65
C HIS A 15 -0.54 -5.90 36.95
N GLN A 16 0.38 -4.97 36.62
CA GLN A 16 1.63 -4.53 37.29
C GLN A 16 2.93 -5.35 37.52
N GLU A 17 4.02 -4.56 37.42
CA GLU A 17 5.45 -4.68 37.80
C GLU A 17 6.42 -5.47 36.89
N GLY A 18 7.33 -4.74 36.22
CA GLY A 18 8.52 -5.32 35.57
C GLY A 18 9.15 -4.41 34.51
N LEU A 19 10.34 -3.88 34.82
CA LEU A 19 11.22 -3.15 33.90
C LEU A 19 11.54 -4.01 32.66
N VAL A 20 10.89 -3.75 31.53
CA VAL A 20 11.26 -4.31 30.21
C VAL A 20 11.53 -3.15 29.27
N MET A 21 12.75 -3.12 28.73
CA MET A 21 13.13 -2.32 27.58
C MET A 21 12.28 -2.80 26.38
N THR A 22 11.10 -2.24 26.20
CA THR A 22 10.24 -2.54 25.04
C THR A 22 10.83 -1.82 23.85
N PHE A 23 11.57 -2.57 23.03
CA PHE A 23 11.81 -2.20 21.64
C PHE A 23 10.43 -2.10 20.98
N THR A 24 9.92 -0.88 20.81
CA THR A 24 8.67 -0.65 20.09
C THR A 24 8.93 -1.03 18.64
N ALA A 25 8.53 -2.25 18.26
CA ALA A 25 8.37 -2.57 16.86
C ALA A 25 7.34 -1.58 16.30
N SER A 26 7.82 -0.60 15.53
CA SER A 26 6.97 0.29 14.75
C SER A 26 6.27 -0.57 13.71
N SER A 27 5.12 -1.12 14.09
CA SER A 27 4.17 -1.68 13.14
C SER A 27 3.58 -0.47 12.43
N SER A 28 4.11 -0.15 11.26
CA SER A 28 3.57 0.85 10.36
C SER A 28 2.15 0.42 9.95
N SER A 29 1.15 0.81 10.73
CA SER A 29 -0.25 0.66 10.35
C SER A 29 -0.49 1.53 9.13
N ARG A 30 -0.56 0.93 7.93
CA ARG A 30 -1.07 1.62 6.74
C ARG A 30 -2.44 2.21 7.08
N ALA A 31 -2.67 3.44 6.63
CA ALA A 31 -3.99 4.06 6.76
C ALA A 31 -4.96 3.31 5.83
N ILE A 32 -5.80 2.44 6.40
CA ILE A 32 -6.90 1.85 5.66
C ILE A 32 -8.00 2.91 5.57
N THR A 33 -8.34 3.29 4.34
CA THR A 33 -9.43 4.24 4.05
C THR A 33 -10.71 3.50 3.67
N GLU A 34 -11.85 3.94 4.21
CA GLU A 34 -13.19 3.50 3.80
C GLU A 34 -13.68 4.24 2.54
N SER A 35 -12.91 5.21 2.05
CA SER A 35 -13.27 5.98 0.87
C SER A 35 -13.28 5.09 -0.38
N PRO A 36 -14.37 5.12 -1.18
CA PRO A 36 -14.42 4.40 -2.44
C PRO A 36 -13.55 5.07 -3.53
N VAL A 37 -12.96 6.24 -3.25
CA VAL A 37 -12.22 7.04 -4.23
C VAL A 37 -10.84 6.46 -4.51
N VAL A 38 -10.51 6.34 -5.80
CA VAL A 38 -9.17 6.01 -6.29
C VAL A 38 -8.72 7.09 -7.26
N VAL A 39 -7.68 7.84 -6.91
CA VAL A 39 -7.14 8.94 -7.71
C VAL A 39 -6.08 8.40 -8.67
N ALA A 40 -6.23 8.67 -9.96
CA ALA A 40 -5.24 8.32 -10.96
C ALA A 40 -4.05 9.29 -10.93
N LEU A 41 -2.83 8.76 -10.84
CA LEU A 41 -1.60 9.52 -11.05
C LEU A 41 -1.16 9.36 -12.50
N ASP A 42 -1.42 10.38 -13.31
CA ASP A 42 -1.09 10.43 -14.74
C ASP A 42 -0.17 11.64 -15.01
N TYR A 43 1.10 11.53 -14.61
CA TYR A 43 2.11 12.58 -14.74
C TYR A 43 3.37 12.08 -15.47
N HIS A 44 3.93 12.90 -16.36
CA HIS A 44 5.23 12.63 -17.00
C HIS A 44 6.44 12.96 -16.11
N GLU A 45 6.24 13.69 -15.01
CA GLU A 45 7.30 14.11 -14.09
C GLU A 45 6.98 13.64 -12.67
N ARG A 46 7.92 12.89 -12.07
CA ARG A 46 7.75 12.31 -10.73
C ARG A 46 7.46 13.38 -9.68
N ASP A 47 8.23 14.46 -9.69
CA ASP A 47 8.17 15.47 -8.62
C ASP A 47 6.84 16.23 -8.63
N LYS A 48 6.21 16.40 -9.80
CA LYS A 48 4.84 16.95 -9.91
C LYS A 48 3.80 16.01 -9.30
N ALA A 49 3.93 14.71 -9.54
CA ALA A 49 3.04 13.72 -8.94
C ALA A 49 3.19 13.69 -7.42
N LEU A 50 4.42 13.68 -6.91
CA LEU A 50 4.68 13.68 -5.46
C LEU A 50 4.19 14.98 -4.81
N ALA A 51 4.41 16.14 -5.44
CA ALA A 51 3.90 17.42 -4.93
C ALA A 51 2.36 17.49 -4.92
N PHE A 52 1.67 16.73 -5.78
CA PHE A 52 0.22 16.56 -5.69
C PHE A 52 -0.17 15.63 -4.55
N VAL A 53 0.52 14.49 -4.42
CA VAL A 53 0.27 13.49 -3.36
C VAL A 53 0.47 14.10 -1.97
N ASP A 54 1.46 14.97 -1.79
CA ASP A 54 1.73 15.64 -0.52
C ASP A 54 0.61 16.64 -0.10
N LYS A 55 -0.39 16.89 -0.97
CA LYS A 55 -1.54 17.77 -0.70
C LYS A 55 -2.83 17.03 -0.37
N ILE A 56 -2.84 15.70 -0.43
CA ILE A 56 -4.02 14.88 -0.18
C ILE A 56 -3.74 13.90 0.98
N ASP A 57 -4.79 13.44 1.65
CA ASP A 57 -4.65 12.55 2.82
C ASP A 57 -4.89 11.08 2.42
N PRO A 58 -4.05 10.13 2.87
CA PRO A 58 -4.29 8.70 2.69
C PRO A 58 -5.64 8.18 3.19
N ARG A 59 -6.26 8.88 4.15
CA ARG A 59 -7.59 8.55 4.68
C ARG A 59 -8.73 8.90 3.74
N ASP A 60 -8.49 9.75 2.75
CA ASP A 60 -9.54 10.25 1.84
C ASP A 60 -9.58 9.50 0.51
N CYS A 61 -8.51 8.80 0.12
CA CYS A 61 -8.45 8.10 -1.15
C CYS A 61 -7.30 7.08 -1.24
N ARG A 62 -7.39 6.21 -2.25
CA ARG A 62 -6.30 5.36 -2.73
C ARG A 62 -5.69 5.95 -4.00
N LEU A 63 -4.48 5.53 -4.35
CA LEU A 63 -3.79 6.03 -5.56
C LEU A 63 -3.69 4.94 -6.62
N LYS A 64 -3.93 5.28 -7.88
CA LYS A 64 -3.73 4.38 -9.03
C LYS A 64 -2.47 4.78 -9.79
N VAL A 65 -1.55 3.83 -9.95
CA VAL A 65 -0.37 3.97 -10.82
C VAL A 65 -0.59 3.13 -12.07
N GLY A 66 -0.66 3.79 -13.23
CA GLY A 66 -0.80 3.15 -14.53
C GLY A 66 0.54 2.77 -15.18
N LYS A 67 0.46 2.13 -16.36
CA LYS A 67 1.63 1.71 -17.16
C LYS A 67 2.61 2.84 -17.43
N GLU A 68 2.14 4.04 -17.72
CA GLU A 68 3.01 5.17 -18.06
C GLU A 68 3.94 5.54 -16.91
N MET A 69 3.39 5.92 -15.77
CA MET A 69 4.18 6.28 -14.59
C MET A 69 5.03 5.11 -14.09
N PHE A 70 4.52 3.88 -14.14
CA PHE A 70 5.31 2.71 -13.75
C PHE A 70 6.46 2.43 -14.71
N THR A 71 6.31 2.69 -16.01
CA THR A 71 7.39 2.50 -16.99
C THR A 71 8.46 3.58 -16.82
N LEU A 72 8.06 4.83 -16.53
CA LEU A 72 8.98 5.95 -16.32
C LEU A 72 9.77 5.84 -15.00
N PHE A 73 9.10 5.46 -13.90
CA PHE A 73 9.65 5.59 -12.54
C PHE A 73 9.78 4.26 -11.80
N GLY A 74 9.24 3.18 -12.36
CA GLY A 74 9.39 1.82 -11.85
C GLY A 74 8.75 1.60 -10.47
N PRO A 75 9.10 0.49 -9.81
CA PRO A 75 8.59 0.15 -8.48
C PRO A 75 9.04 1.13 -7.38
N GLN A 76 10.03 2.00 -7.66
CA GLN A 76 10.45 3.01 -6.69
C GLN A 76 9.33 4.02 -6.42
N LEU A 77 8.60 4.46 -7.44
CA LEU A 77 7.43 5.33 -7.26
C LEU A 77 6.40 4.67 -6.34
N VAL A 78 6.13 3.37 -6.53
CA VAL A 78 5.18 2.63 -5.68
C VAL A 78 5.63 2.66 -4.23
N ARG A 79 6.91 2.40 -3.96
CA ARG A 79 7.48 2.49 -2.60
C ARG A 79 7.35 3.90 -2.01
N ASP A 80 7.64 4.93 -2.80
CA ASP A 80 7.56 6.33 -2.35
C ASP A 80 6.12 6.73 -1.94
N LEU A 81 5.10 6.21 -2.65
CA LEU A 81 3.69 6.43 -2.32
C LEU A 81 3.26 5.64 -1.08
N GLN A 82 3.71 4.39 -0.96
CA GLN A 82 3.43 3.55 0.20
C GLN A 82 4.07 4.08 1.48
N GLN A 83 5.28 4.64 1.40
CA GLN A 83 5.96 5.32 2.51
C GLN A 83 5.19 6.56 3.00
N ARG A 84 4.41 7.19 2.12
CA ARG A 84 3.47 8.29 2.46
C ARG A 84 2.15 7.79 3.05
N GLY A 85 1.99 6.48 3.23
CA GLY A 85 0.83 5.87 3.87
C GLY A 85 -0.32 5.53 2.92
N PHE A 86 -0.18 5.75 1.61
CA PHE A 86 -1.23 5.43 0.64
C PHE A 86 -1.29 3.94 0.30
N ASP A 87 -2.52 3.45 0.16
CA ASP A 87 -2.80 2.23 -0.58
C ASP A 87 -2.73 2.50 -2.09
N VAL A 88 -1.98 1.65 -2.79
CA VAL A 88 -1.68 1.82 -4.21
C VAL A 88 -2.33 0.71 -5.03
N PHE A 89 -3.17 1.09 -5.99
CA PHE A 89 -3.69 0.23 -7.03
C PHE A 89 -2.76 0.26 -8.25
N LEU A 90 -2.06 -0.85 -8.48
CA LEU A 90 -1.11 -0.98 -9.58
C LEU A 90 -1.81 -1.50 -10.84
N ASP A 91 -2.11 -0.61 -11.78
CA ASP A 91 -2.92 -0.86 -12.97
C ASP A 91 -2.05 -1.11 -14.21
N LEU A 92 -1.33 -2.23 -14.20
CA LEU A 92 -0.41 -2.62 -15.28
C LEU A 92 -1.03 -3.53 -16.33
N LYS A 93 -2.26 -3.98 -16.13
CA LYS A 93 -3.01 -4.82 -17.09
C LYS A 93 -2.10 -5.88 -17.74
N PHE A 94 -1.51 -6.75 -16.92
CA PHE A 94 -0.63 -7.81 -17.41
C PHE A 94 -1.44 -8.81 -18.26
N HIS A 95 -1.01 -9.02 -19.49
CA HIS A 95 -1.65 -9.92 -20.45
C HIS A 95 -0.59 -10.84 -21.05
N ASP A 96 -0.23 -11.90 -20.32
CA ASP A 96 0.79 -12.88 -20.69
C ASP A 96 0.40 -14.29 -20.20
N ILE A 97 1.15 -15.31 -20.59
CA ILE A 97 0.96 -16.69 -20.11
C ILE A 97 1.07 -16.75 -18.57
N PRO A 98 0.41 -17.71 -17.90
CA PRO A 98 0.25 -17.70 -16.45
C PRO A 98 1.56 -17.52 -15.67
N ASN A 99 2.62 -18.24 -16.05
CA ASN A 99 3.91 -18.16 -15.36
C ASN A 99 4.64 -16.82 -15.56
N THR A 100 4.45 -16.16 -16.71
CA THR A 100 5.04 -14.83 -16.95
C THR A 100 4.27 -13.77 -16.20
N THR A 101 2.93 -13.81 -16.24
CA THR A 101 2.07 -12.92 -15.46
C THR A 101 2.36 -13.03 -13.96
N ALA A 102 2.50 -14.24 -13.41
CA ALA A 102 2.84 -14.43 -12.00
C ALA A 102 4.18 -13.80 -11.62
N ARG A 103 5.21 -14.00 -12.46
CA ARG A 103 6.54 -13.39 -12.25
C ARG A 103 6.51 -11.87 -12.36
N ALA A 104 5.74 -11.32 -13.30
CA ALA A 104 5.58 -9.88 -13.46
C ALA A 104 4.89 -9.24 -12.25
N VAL A 105 3.83 -9.87 -11.73
CA VAL A 105 3.14 -9.43 -10.51
C VAL A 105 4.10 -9.44 -9.31
N ALA A 106 4.87 -10.51 -9.13
CA ALA A 106 5.85 -10.62 -8.05
C ALA A 106 6.95 -9.56 -8.13
N ALA A 107 7.39 -9.19 -9.34
CA ALA A 107 8.40 -8.16 -9.54
C ALA A 107 7.86 -6.72 -9.35
N ALA A 108 6.59 -6.49 -9.66
CA ALA A 108 5.99 -5.16 -9.69
C ALA A 108 5.42 -4.70 -8.35
N CYS A 109 5.13 -5.62 -7.43
CA CYS A 109 4.59 -5.35 -6.10
C CYS A 109 5.66 -5.61 -5.01
N PRO A 110 6.49 -4.60 -4.68
CA PRO A 110 7.54 -4.70 -3.65
C PRO A 110 7.01 -4.61 -2.22
#